data_AF-A0A966V8P8-F1
#
_entry.id   AF-A0A966V8P8-F1
#
_cell.length_a   1.000
_cell.length_b   1.000
_cell.length_c   1.000
_cell.angle_alpha   90.00
_cell.angle_beta   90.00
_cell.angle_gamma   90.00
#
_symmetry.space_group_name_H-M   'P 1'
#
loop_
_entity.id
_entity.type
_entity.pdbx_description
1 polymer ?
#
loop_
_entity_poly.entity_id
_entity_poly.type
_entity_poly.pdbx_seq_one_letter_code
_entity_poly.pdbx_strand_id
1 'polypeptide(L)'
;MNDLAGVNFIATMKGDLLKLLEETEEPYRPRWRNTYLVYGQSTHKPLSSSAHNQDIHRLYEAAGVVGKTAITHVFRHTKTCELLEAAVPALSVKLFGRWSDASAMESYEATSYKVDAMLAAAGWTGPDNYNCWWETDPKLQSKTLTDSVLIGLDSVVSLTDCIRERGITSDESAYQFCQVLKYLRKVYLEDAVYMRGWVPNFPAYRHPVLATEAFKSYTEAILQLTCVPQACVQQPLSQACEQQPLYQACEQQPLYQACEQQPLYQACEQHKRKTSFETET
;
A
#
# COMPACT_ATOMS: atom_id res chain seq x y z
N MET A 1 29.26 -3.10 7.78
CA MET A 1 28.17 -2.67 6.89
C MET A 1 28.64 -3.01 5.48
N ASN A 2 28.42 -4.27 5.10
CA ASN A 2 28.97 -4.85 3.88
C ASN A 2 28.19 -4.30 2.70
N ASP A 3 28.93 -3.70 1.77
CA ASP A 3 28.58 -3.51 0.36
C ASP A 3 27.08 -3.62 0.03
N LEU A 4 26.35 -2.54 0.25
CA LEU A 4 25.11 -2.24 -0.49
C LEU A 4 25.44 -1.86 -1.96
N ALA A 5 26.47 -2.47 -2.55
CA ALA A 5 26.57 -2.71 -3.99
C ALA A 5 25.48 -3.70 -4.46
N GLY A 6 24.32 -3.67 -3.80
CA GLY A 6 23.09 -4.28 -4.24
C GLY A 6 22.78 -3.66 -5.58
N VAL A 7 22.76 -4.51 -6.59
CA VAL A 7 22.30 -4.24 -7.94
C VAL A 7 21.14 -3.25 -7.87
N ASN A 8 21.37 -2.01 -8.30
CA ASN A 8 20.31 -1.01 -8.36
C ASN A 8 19.27 -1.55 -9.35
N PHE A 9 18.13 -2.00 -8.82
CA PHE A 9 17.08 -2.65 -9.60
C PHE A 9 16.64 -1.76 -10.77
N ILE A 10 16.48 -0.46 -10.52
CA ILE A 10 16.11 0.54 -11.54
C ILE A 10 17.19 0.62 -12.62
N ALA A 11 18.47 0.61 -12.23
CA ALA A 11 19.58 0.60 -13.19
C ALA A 11 19.63 -0.68 -14.03
N THR A 12 19.31 -1.83 -13.43
CA THR A 12 19.26 -3.12 -14.14
C THR A 12 18.13 -3.15 -15.15
N MET A 13 16.93 -2.74 -14.71
CA MET A 13 15.77 -2.61 -15.57
C MET A 13 16.05 -1.63 -16.72
N LYS A 14 16.65 -0.47 -16.44
CA LYS A 14 17.08 0.49 -17.46
C LYS A 14 18.01 -0.16 -18.50
N GLY A 15 19.05 -0.85 -18.04
CA GLY A 15 20.00 -1.53 -18.93
C GLY A 15 19.34 -2.60 -19.78
N ASP A 16 18.39 -3.35 -19.21
CA ASP A 16 17.67 -4.38 -19.95
C ASP A 16 16.72 -3.79 -21.02
N LEU A 17 16.07 -2.66 -20.73
CA LEU A 17 15.23 -1.95 -21.69
C LEU A 17 16.04 -1.30 -22.81
N LEU A 18 17.23 -0.78 -22.52
CA LEU A 18 18.13 -0.25 -23.54
C LEU A 18 18.57 -1.34 -24.51
N LYS A 19 18.89 -2.54 -24.01
CA LYS A 19 19.21 -3.69 -24.87
C LYS A 19 18.07 -4.09 -25.79
N LEU A 20 16.83 -4.06 -25.31
CA LEU A 20 15.64 -4.29 -26.14
C LEU A 20 15.49 -3.26 -27.28
N LEU A 21 16.05 -2.05 -27.12
CA LEU A 21 16.07 -1.04 -28.19
C LEU A 21 17.22 -1.25 -29.18
N GLU A 22 18.27 -1.98 -28.79
CA GLU A 22 19.50 -2.21 -29.56
C GLU A 22 19.51 -3.54 -30.33
N GLU A 23 18.87 -4.59 -29.78
CA GLU A 23 18.92 -5.97 -30.31
C GLU A 23 17.62 -6.35 -31.03
N THR A 24 17.69 -6.85 -32.27
CA THR A 24 16.51 -7.20 -33.12
C THR A 24 16.31 -8.70 -33.40
N GLU A 25 17.22 -9.60 -33.02
CA GLU A 25 17.24 -10.95 -33.63
C GLU A 25 17.21 -12.19 -32.69
N GLU A 26 17.34 -12.03 -31.36
CA GLU A 26 17.26 -13.17 -30.42
C GLU A 26 16.17 -12.96 -29.34
N PRO A 27 15.58 -14.04 -28.77
CA PRO A 27 14.65 -13.93 -27.66
C PRO A 27 15.37 -13.42 -26.40
N TYR A 28 15.49 -12.10 -26.28
CA TYR A 28 16.06 -11.43 -25.13
C TYR A 28 15.14 -11.63 -23.90
N ARG A 29 15.65 -12.29 -22.86
CA ARG A 29 14.97 -12.41 -21.57
C ARG A 29 15.53 -11.35 -20.60
N PRO A 30 14.73 -10.35 -20.20
CA PRO A 30 15.20 -9.31 -19.28
C PRO A 30 15.62 -9.90 -17.94
N ARG A 31 16.78 -9.48 -17.42
CA ARG A 31 17.35 -9.94 -16.15
C ARG A 31 16.52 -9.47 -14.95
N TRP A 32 15.88 -8.30 -15.06
CA TRP A 32 15.03 -7.76 -14.00
C TRP A 32 13.89 -8.72 -13.62
N ARG A 33 13.41 -9.55 -14.56
CA ARG A 33 12.38 -10.60 -14.30
C ARG A 33 12.86 -11.72 -13.38
N ASN A 34 14.17 -11.90 -13.20
CA ASN A 34 14.75 -12.88 -12.29
C ASN A 34 15.05 -12.27 -10.91
N THR A 35 14.53 -11.07 -10.62
CA THR A 35 14.69 -10.42 -9.32
C THR A 35 13.51 -10.78 -8.42
N TYR A 36 13.78 -11.20 -7.19
CA TYR A 36 12.76 -11.44 -6.18
C TYR A 36 12.52 -10.16 -5.36
N LEU A 37 11.26 -9.83 -5.09
CA LEU A 37 10.88 -8.68 -4.26
C LEU A 37 11.36 -8.84 -2.82
N VAL A 38 11.19 -10.05 -2.27
CA VAL A 38 11.76 -10.47 -0.99
C VAL A 38 12.78 -11.57 -1.30
N TYR A 39 14.05 -11.29 -1.02
CA TYR A 39 15.15 -12.14 -1.43
C TYR A 39 15.99 -12.58 -0.22
N GLY A 40 16.70 -13.70 -0.39
CA GLY A 40 17.62 -14.23 0.60
C GLY A 40 19.00 -13.57 0.50
N GLN A 41 20.03 -14.38 0.30
CA GLN A 41 21.42 -13.91 0.22
C GLN A 41 21.74 -13.06 -1.03
N SER A 42 20.90 -13.11 -2.06
CA SER A 42 21.07 -12.35 -3.30
C SER A 42 19.72 -12.06 -3.91
N THR A 43 19.59 -10.95 -4.64
CA THR A 43 18.36 -10.52 -5.34
C THR A 43 17.78 -11.57 -6.31
N HIS A 44 18.58 -12.51 -6.78
CA HIS A 44 18.17 -13.61 -7.68
C HIS A 44 17.86 -14.93 -6.97
N LYS A 45 17.87 -14.95 -5.63
CA LYS A 45 17.55 -16.13 -4.83
C LYS A 45 16.35 -15.82 -3.94
N PRO A 46 15.28 -16.62 -3.99
CA PRO A 46 14.14 -16.42 -3.10
C PRO A 46 14.58 -16.61 -1.65
N LEU A 47 13.87 -15.96 -0.73
CA LEU A 47 14.00 -16.25 0.70
C LEU A 47 13.64 -17.72 0.93
N SER A 48 14.48 -18.46 1.65
CA SER A 48 14.20 -19.87 1.92
C SER A 48 13.02 -20.01 2.89
N SER A 49 12.20 -21.04 2.71
CA SER A 49 11.06 -21.30 3.60
C SER A 49 11.50 -21.49 5.06
N SER A 50 12.66 -22.10 5.29
CA SER A 50 13.22 -22.27 6.64
C SER A 50 13.57 -20.92 7.27
N ALA A 51 14.21 -20.01 6.53
CA ALA A 51 14.54 -18.68 7.03
C ALA A 51 13.27 -17.88 7.33
N HIS A 52 12.32 -17.89 6.40
CA HIS A 52 11.02 -17.23 6.58
C HIS A 52 10.28 -17.74 7.83
N ASN A 53 10.22 -19.07 8.03
CA ASN A 53 9.58 -19.66 9.20
C ASN A 53 10.29 -19.30 10.51
N GLN A 54 11.62 -19.28 10.52
CA GLN A 54 12.38 -18.86 11.71
C GLN A 54 12.09 -17.39 12.06
N ASP A 55 11.99 -16.51 11.07
CA ASP A 55 11.65 -15.10 11.27
C ASP A 55 10.25 -14.93 11.88
N ILE A 56 9.26 -15.67 11.38
CA ILE A 56 7.89 -15.64 11.89
C ILE A 56 7.82 -16.17 13.33
N HIS A 57 8.52 -17.26 13.65
CA HIS A 57 8.59 -17.76 15.03
C HIS A 57 9.16 -16.70 15.98
N ARG A 58 10.27 -16.06 15.59
CA ARG A 58 10.88 -14.99 16.39
C ARG A 58 9.93 -13.81 16.59
N LEU A 59 9.18 -13.44 15.56
CA LEU A 59 8.18 -12.38 15.66
C LEU A 59 7.06 -12.74 16.64
N TYR A 60 6.52 -13.95 16.57
CA TYR A 60 5.47 -14.40 17.50
C TYR A 60 5.95 -14.52 18.93
N GLU A 61 7.16 -15.04 19.14
CA GLU A 61 7.77 -15.08 20.46
C GLU A 61 7.95 -13.66 21.03
N ALA A 62 8.47 -12.72 20.24
CA ALA A 62 8.63 -11.32 20.64
C ALA A 62 7.28 -10.63 20.92
N ALA A 63 6.21 -11.04 20.24
CA ALA A 63 4.85 -10.55 20.46
C ALA A 63 4.09 -11.28 21.58
N GLY A 64 4.71 -12.26 22.25
CA GLY A 64 4.05 -13.07 23.30
C GLY A 64 2.98 -14.04 22.76
N VAL A 65 2.97 -14.31 21.46
CA VAL A 65 2.03 -15.26 20.83
C VAL A 65 2.55 -16.68 21.02
N VAL A 66 2.02 -17.37 22.04
CA VAL A 66 2.42 -18.74 22.42
C VAL A 66 1.55 -19.82 21.77
N GLY A 67 2.06 -21.05 21.69
CA GLY A 67 1.27 -22.24 21.31
C GLY A 67 1.07 -22.48 19.80
N LYS A 68 1.70 -21.69 18.92
CA LYS A 68 1.66 -21.90 17.46
C LYS A 68 2.85 -22.75 16.99
N THR A 69 2.69 -24.08 17.02
CA THR A 69 3.73 -25.03 16.60
C THR A 69 3.84 -25.19 15.08
N ALA A 70 2.76 -24.92 14.35
CA ALA A 70 2.74 -25.00 12.90
C ALA A 70 2.42 -23.63 12.30
N ILE A 71 3.46 -22.90 11.89
CA ILE A 71 3.37 -21.59 11.21
C ILE A 71 2.44 -21.66 10.00
N THR A 72 2.41 -22.81 9.31
CA THR A 72 1.49 -23.06 8.19
C THR A 72 0.03 -22.85 8.57
N HIS A 73 -0.35 -22.99 9.84
CA HIS A 73 -1.71 -22.73 10.31
C HIS A 73 -2.00 -21.25 10.61
N VAL A 74 -0.97 -20.43 10.81
CA VAL A 74 -1.18 -19.02 11.16
C VAL A 74 -1.59 -18.18 9.95
N PHE A 75 -1.12 -18.54 8.75
CA PHE A 75 -1.61 -17.98 7.49
C PHE A 75 -2.77 -18.78 6.86
N ARG A 76 -3.19 -19.88 7.51
CA ARG A 76 -4.32 -20.72 7.07
C ARG A 76 -5.59 -20.48 7.89
N HIS A 77 -5.71 -19.38 8.63
CA HIS A 77 -7.06 -18.84 8.78
C HIS A 77 -7.56 -18.70 7.35
N THR A 78 -8.56 -19.51 7.00
CA THR A 78 -9.01 -19.59 5.63
C THR A 78 -9.51 -18.20 5.33
N LYS A 79 -8.80 -17.47 4.47
CA LYS A 79 -9.18 -16.13 4.01
C LYS A 79 -10.68 -16.09 3.67
N THR A 80 -11.21 -17.22 3.21
CA THR A 80 -12.64 -17.54 3.11
C THR A 80 -13.49 -17.28 4.36
N CYS A 81 -13.12 -17.76 5.54
CA CYS A 81 -13.83 -17.49 6.79
C CYS A 81 -13.85 -16.00 7.13
N GLU A 82 -12.69 -15.33 7.08
CA GLU A 82 -12.61 -13.88 7.33
C GLU A 82 -13.49 -13.09 6.35
N LEU A 83 -13.47 -13.48 5.06
CA LEU A 83 -14.31 -12.85 4.04
C LEU A 83 -15.80 -13.12 4.28
N LEU A 84 -16.18 -14.34 4.68
CA LEU A 84 -17.57 -14.66 5.00
C LEU A 84 -18.04 -13.94 6.27
N GLU A 85 -17.19 -13.82 7.28
CA GLU A 85 -17.44 -13.04 8.50
C GLU A 85 -17.59 -11.54 8.19
N ALA A 86 -16.83 -11.03 7.21
CA ALA A 86 -16.98 -9.70 6.63
C ALA A 86 -18.20 -9.55 5.70
N ALA A 87 -19.11 -10.53 5.68
CA ALA A 87 -20.31 -10.57 4.84
C ALA A 87 -20.04 -10.46 3.32
N VAL A 88 -18.83 -10.82 2.86
CA VAL A 88 -18.50 -10.87 1.43
C VAL A 88 -19.29 -12.01 0.79
N PRO A 89 -19.98 -11.78 -0.35
CA PRO A 89 -20.77 -12.82 -1.01
C PRO A 89 -19.92 -14.05 -1.34
N ALA A 90 -20.45 -15.25 -1.06
CA ALA A 90 -19.73 -16.52 -1.25
C ALA A 90 -19.16 -16.71 -2.67
N LEU A 91 -19.83 -16.17 -3.70
CA LEU A 91 -19.32 -16.16 -5.07
C LEU A 91 -18.03 -15.30 -5.19
N SER A 92 -18.02 -14.10 -4.62
CA SER A 92 -16.85 -13.22 -4.58
C SER A 92 -15.69 -13.87 -3.82
N VAL A 93 -15.97 -14.59 -2.74
CA VAL A 93 -14.96 -15.35 -1.98
C VAL A 93 -14.37 -16.49 -2.82
N LYS A 94 -15.20 -17.29 -3.51
CA LYS A 94 -14.74 -18.38 -4.40
C LYS A 94 -13.86 -17.85 -5.53
N LEU A 95 -14.28 -16.77 -6.16
CA LEU A 95 -13.54 -16.11 -7.23
C LEU A 95 -12.20 -15.54 -6.73
N PHE A 96 -12.19 -14.88 -5.56
CA PHE A 96 -10.98 -14.38 -4.93
C PHE A 96 -9.98 -15.50 -4.57
N GLY A 97 -10.48 -16.61 -4.03
CA GLY A 97 -9.66 -17.79 -3.68
C GLY A 97 -9.22 -18.63 -4.88
N ARG A 98 -9.67 -18.31 -6.10
CA ARG A 98 -9.50 -19.14 -7.32
C ARG A 98 -10.04 -20.56 -7.15
N TRP A 99 -11.13 -20.71 -6.40
CA TRP A 99 -11.79 -22.01 -6.13
C TRP A 99 -12.93 -22.31 -7.10
N SER A 100 -12.90 -21.69 -8.27
CA SER A 100 -13.95 -21.77 -9.24
C SER A 100 -13.51 -22.55 -10.47
N ASP A 101 -14.43 -23.30 -11.04
CA ASP A 101 -14.28 -24.08 -12.26
C ASP A 101 -13.81 -23.19 -13.42
N ALA A 102 -13.22 -23.78 -14.46
CA ALA A 102 -12.59 -23.04 -15.57
C ALA A 102 -13.49 -21.95 -16.20
N SER A 103 -14.81 -22.16 -16.26
CA SER A 103 -15.79 -21.19 -16.77
C SER A 103 -15.97 -19.95 -15.89
N ALA A 104 -15.77 -20.09 -14.59
CA ALA A 104 -15.83 -18.99 -13.63
C ALA A 104 -14.50 -18.21 -13.53
N MET A 105 -13.39 -18.86 -13.88
CA MET A 105 -12.09 -18.21 -14.16
C MET A 105 -12.17 -17.31 -15.40
N GLU A 106 -12.77 -17.78 -16.50
CA GLU A 106 -13.03 -16.93 -17.69
C GLU A 106 -13.95 -15.73 -17.32
N SER A 107 -14.93 -15.96 -16.44
CA SER A 107 -15.76 -14.89 -15.89
C SER A 107 -15.01 -13.95 -14.93
N TYR A 108 -13.95 -14.42 -14.26
CA TYR A 108 -13.07 -13.61 -13.40
C TYR A 108 -12.12 -12.74 -14.22
N GLU A 109 -11.64 -13.26 -15.35
CA GLU A 109 -10.88 -12.48 -16.33
C GLU A 109 -11.77 -11.45 -17.04
N ALA A 110 -13.06 -11.77 -17.24
CA ALA A 110 -14.04 -10.89 -17.87
C ALA A 110 -14.72 -9.88 -16.93
N THR A 111 -14.77 -10.13 -15.62
CA THR A 111 -15.42 -9.23 -14.64
C THR A 111 -14.41 -8.61 -13.69
N SER A 112 -14.50 -7.30 -13.54
CA SER A 112 -13.70 -6.46 -12.64
C SER A 112 -13.32 -7.14 -11.32
N TYR A 113 -12.08 -6.86 -10.89
CA TYR A 113 -11.53 -7.22 -9.57
C TYR A 113 -12.62 -7.13 -8.50
N LYS A 114 -12.78 -8.18 -7.67
CA LYS A 114 -13.77 -8.18 -6.59
C LYS A 114 -13.25 -7.31 -5.44
N VAL A 115 -13.39 -6.00 -5.62
CA VAL A 115 -12.89 -4.96 -4.72
C VAL A 115 -13.34 -5.24 -3.28
N ASP A 116 -14.60 -5.60 -3.05
CA ASP A 116 -15.10 -5.91 -1.70
C ASP A 116 -14.36 -7.07 -1.03
N ALA A 117 -14.04 -8.14 -1.80
CA ALA A 117 -13.26 -9.24 -1.28
C ALA A 117 -11.79 -8.84 -1.02
N MET A 118 -11.21 -7.98 -1.86
CA MET A 118 -9.86 -7.47 -1.66
C MET A 118 -9.77 -6.55 -0.44
N LEU A 119 -10.76 -5.68 -0.25
CA LEU A 119 -10.89 -4.78 0.88
C LEU A 119 -11.09 -5.57 2.18
N ALA A 120 -12.07 -6.49 2.22
CA ALA A 120 -12.27 -7.34 3.39
C ALA A 120 -11.02 -8.17 3.73
N ALA A 121 -10.34 -8.72 2.72
CA ALA A 121 -9.08 -9.44 2.87
C ALA A 121 -7.92 -8.58 3.43
N ALA A 122 -8.02 -7.25 3.30
CA ALA A 122 -7.06 -6.30 3.85
C ALA A 122 -7.53 -5.70 5.19
N GLY A 123 -8.58 -6.26 5.78
CA GLY A 123 -9.13 -5.83 7.08
C GLY A 123 -10.15 -4.71 7.01
N TRP A 124 -10.60 -4.34 5.82
CA TRP A 124 -11.56 -3.26 5.61
C TRP A 124 -12.97 -3.87 5.51
N THR A 125 -13.76 -3.77 6.58
CA THR A 125 -15.13 -4.30 6.63
C THR A 125 -16.14 -3.20 6.95
N GLY A 126 -17.23 -3.10 6.17
CA GLY A 126 -18.33 -2.17 6.43
C GLY A 126 -18.69 -1.24 5.26
N PRO A 127 -19.76 -0.43 5.42
CA PRO A 127 -20.24 0.49 4.38
C PRO A 127 -19.27 1.65 4.09
N ASP A 128 -18.36 1.95 5.02
CA ASP A 128 -17.38 3.05 4.94
C ASP A 128 -16.01 2.63 4.40
N ASN A 129 -15.89 1.42 3.84
CA ASN A 129 -14.63 0.85 3.34
C ASN A 129 -13.88 1.71 2.31
N TYR A 130 -14.56 2.69 1.70
CA TYR A 130 -14.00 3.62 0.74
C TYR A 130 -13.62 4.98 1.36
N ASN A 131 -14.07 5.28 2.58
CA ASN A 131 -13.91 6.58 3.23
C ASN A 131 -12.63 6.69 4.07
N CYS A 132 -11.97 5.57 4.29
CA CYS A 132 -10.78 5.43 5.12
C CYS A 132 -9.48 5.50 4.29
N TRP A 133 -9.60 5.78 3.00
CA TRP A 133 -8.48 6.08 2.13
C TRP A 133 -8.21 7.58 2.13
N TRP A 134 -7.09 7.97 2.73
CA TRP A 134 -6.62 9.34 2.60
C TRP A 134 -5.92 9.51 1.26
N GLU A 135 -6.58 10.14 0.30
CA GLU A 135 -5.89 10.56 -0.93
C GLU A 135 -5.27 11.94 -0.73
N THR A 136 -3.94 11.96 -0.70
CA THR A 136 -3.20 13.21 -0.65
C THR A 136 -3.27 13.92 -2.01
N ASP A 137 -3.48 15.25 -2.00
CA ASP A 137 -3.41 16.06 -3.22
C ASP A 137 -2.05 15.86 -3.92
N PRO A 138 -2.01 15.32 -5.15
CA PRO A 138 -0.78 15.11 -5.90
C PRO A 138 0.09 16.37 -6.03
N LYS A 139 -0.50 17.57 -5.97
CA LYS A 139 0.20 18.85 -6.06
C LYS A 139 1.13 19.11 -4.87
N LEU A 140 0.89 18.45 -3.73
CA LEU A 140 1.73 18.61 -2.54
C LEU A 140 3.08 17.91 -2.71
N GLN A 141 3.14 16.86 -3.52
CA GLN A 141 4.39 16.16 -3.81
C GLN A 141 5.13 16.86 -4.95
N SER A 142 6.07 17.74 -4.58
CA SER A 142 6.92 18.39 -5.57
C SER A 142 7.68 17.36 -6.41
N LYS A 143 7.84 17.63 -7.72
CA LYS A 143 8.57 16.73 -8.63
C LYS A 143 9.98 16.41 -8.10
N THR A 144 10.68 17.40 -7.55
CA THR A 144 12.01 17.24 -6.95
C THR A 144 12.01 16.23 -5.81
N LEU A 145 11.01 16.28 -4.93
CA LEU A 145 10.87 15.33 -3.83
C LEU A 145 10.61 13.92 -4.37
N THR A 146 9.66 13.79 -5.30
CA THR A 146 9.29 12.51 -5.90
C THR A 146 10.46 11.89 -6.67
N ASP A 147 11.21 12.66 -7.47
CA ASP A 147 12.37 12.19 -8.24
C ASP A 147 13.53 11.69 -7.34
N SER A 148 13.61 12.18 -6.10
CA SER A 148 14.65 11.80 -5.15
C SER A 148 14.41 10.45 -4.44
N VAL A 149 13.23 9.85 -4.64
CA VAL A 149 12.88 8.48 -4.23
C VAL A 149 12.81 7.59 -5.47
N LEU A 150 13.45 6.42 -5.41
CA LEU A 150 13.61 5.52 -6.57
C LEU A 150 14.23 6.24 -7.80
N ILE A 151 15.40 6.86 -7.58
CA ILE A 151 16.11 7.67 -8.59
C ILE A 151 16.23 6.89 -9.91
N GLY A 152 15.80 7.55 -11.00
CA GLY A 152 15.84 7.00 -12.36
C GLY A 152 14.56 6.28 -12.80
N LEU A 153 13.58 6.09 -11.90
CA LEU A 153 12.30 5.44 -12.24
C LEU A 153 11.59 6.13 -13.42
N ASP A 154 11.49 7.46 -13.41
CA ASP A 154 10.80 8.17 -14.49
C ASP A 154 11.54 8.05 -15.84
N SER A 155 12.87 7.91 -15.82
CA SER A 155 13.64 7.58 -17.03
C SER A 155 13.34 6.17 -17.54
N VAL A 156 13.13 5.20 -16.66
CA VAL A 156 12.73 3.83 -17.04
C VAL A 156 11.31 3.83 -17.59
N VAL A 157 10.38 4.59 -17.00
CA VAL A 157 9.01 4.76 -17.51
C VAL A 157 9.04 5.30 -18.94
N SER A 158 9.78 6.38 -19.17
CA SER A 158 9.94 6.96 -20.52
C SER A 158 10.54 5.97 -21.53
N LEU A 159 11.47 5.10 -21.11
CA LEU A 159 11.98 4.03 -21.96
C LEU A 159 10.91 2.99 -22.29
N THR A 160 10.11 2.57 -21.29
CA THR A 160 9.00 1.63 -21.53
C THR A 160 7.94 2.22 -22.46
N ASP A 161 7.64 3.51 -22.35
CA ASP A 161 6.73 4.21 -23.27
C ASP A 161 7.28 4.21 -24.69
N CYS A 162 8.57 4.56 -24.87
CA CYS A 162 9.23 4.55 -26.18
C CYS A 162 9.23 3.16 -26.84
N ILE A 163 9.53 2.10 -26.06
CA ILE A 163 9.50 0.71 -26.55
C ILE A 163 8.09 0.34 -27.02
N ARG A 164 7.07 0.70 -26.24
CA ARG A 164 5.66 0.44 -26.55
C ARG A 164 5.20 1.17 -27.82
N GLU A 165 5.57 2.44 -27.97
CA GLU A 165 5.26 3.24 -29.17
C GLU A 165 5.92 2.68 -30.44
N ARG A 166 7.07 2.02 -30.32
CA ARG A 166 7.78 1.38 -31.43
C ARG A 166 7.25 -0.01 -31.80
N GLY A 167 6.33 -0.57 -31.02
CA GLY A 167 5.79 -1.91 -31.26
C GLY A 167 6.82 -3.04 -31.15
N ILE A 168 7.99 -2.78 -30.56
CA ILE A 168 8.96 -3.81 -30.20
C ILE A 168 8.28 -4.66 -29.13
N THR A 169 8.28 -6.00 -29.28
CA THR A 169 7.61 -6.97 -28.39
C THR A 169 7.52 -6.42 -26.98
N SER A 170 6.36 -5.86 -26.65
CA SER A 170 6.28 -4.97 -25.50
C SER A 170 6.39 -5.82 -24.26
N ASP A 171 7.42 -5.54 -23.43
CA ASP A 171 7.40 -6.01 -22.06
C ASP A 171 6.35 -5.18 -21.30
N GLU A 172 5.07 -5.44 -21.57
CA GLU A 172 3.94 -4.77 -20.90
C GLU A 172 4.07 -4.92 -19.39
N SER A 173 4.64 -6.04 -18.93
CA SER A 173 4.96 -6.25 -17.53
C SER A 173 5.95 -5.22 -16.99
N ALA A 174 6.94 -4.79 -17.77
CA ALA A 174 7.88 -3.74 -17.35
C ALA A 174 7.15 -2.39 -17.15
N TYR A 175 6.30 -2.00 -18.09
CA TYR A 175 5.52 -0.76 -17.97
C TYR A 175 4.59 -0.79 -16.75
N GLN A 176 3.81 -1.86 -16.60
CA GLN A 176 2.88 -2.03 -15.47
C GLN A 176 3.63 -2.07 -14.14
N PHE A 177 4.77 -2.75 -14.09
CA PHE A 177 5.61 -2.77 -12.89
C PHE A 177 6.13 -1.38 -12.53
N CYS A 178 6.55 -0.57 -13.50
CA CYS A 178 6.93 0.82 -13.27
C CYS A 178 5.77 1.66 -12.71
N GLN A 179 4.52 1.43 -13.14
CA GLN A 179 3.36 2.12 -12.57
C GLN A 179 3.15 1.73 -11.09
N VAL A 180 3.32 0.46 -10.74
CA VAL A 180 3.29 -0.01 -9.35
C VAL A 180 4.38 0.69 -8.54
N LEU A 181 5.60 0.80 -9.04
CA LEU A 181 6.68 1.51 -8.34
C LEU A 181 6.40 3.00 -8.15
N LYS A 182 5.77 3.67 -9.13
CA LYS A 182 5.35 5.08 -8.98
C LYS A 182 4.32 5.22 -7.86
N TYR A 183 3.37 4.29 -7.78
CA TYR A 183 2.38 4.27 -6.73
C TYR A 183 3.01 3.98 -5.35
N LEU A 184 3.89 2.99 -5.24
CA LEU A 184 4.61 2.69 -3.99
C LEU A 184 5.51 3.84 -3.54
N ARG A 185 6.09 4.60 -4.48
CA ARG A 185 6.85 5.82 -4.18
C ARG A 185 5.99 6.91 -3.55
N LYS A 186 4.76 7.09 -4.05
CA LYS A 186 3.75 7.99 -3.47
C LYS A 186 3.43 7.55 -2.03
N VAL A 187 3.03 6.28 -1.85
CA VAL A 187 2.66 5.70 -0.54
C VAL A 187 3.81 5.83 0.46
N TYR A 188 5.05 5.55 0.05
CA TYR A 188 6.21 5.68 0.93
C TYR A 188 6.39 7.12 1.46
N LEU A 189 6.21 8.13 0.61
CA LEU A 189 6.34 9.53 1.03
C LEU A 189 5.20 9.95 1.96
N GLU A 190 3.98 9.52 1.67
CA GLU A 190 2.78 9.79 2.49
C GLU A 190 2.90 9.15 3.87
N ASP A 191 3.17 7.84 3.91
CA ASP A 191 3.26 7.09 5.18
C ASP A 191 4.45 7.57 6.03
N ALA A 192 5.55 7.99 5.40
CA ALA A 192 6.72 8.50 6.12
C ALA A 192 6.41 9.77 6.95
N VAL A 193 5.39 10.55 6.60
CA VAL A 193 4.94 11.71 7.39
C VAL A 193 4.52 11.27 8.79
N TYR A 194 3.74 10.19 8.90
CA TYR A 194 3.19 9.70 10.16
C TYR A 194 4.14 8.72 10.86
N MET A 195 4.62 7.74 10.11
CA MET A 195 5.32 6.59 10.67
C MET A 195 6.69 6.94 11.24
N ARG A 196 7.31 8.02 10.77
CA ARG A 196 8.58 8.51 11.34
C ARG A 196 8.41 8.97 12.79
N GLY A 197 7.25 9.51 13.14
CA GLY A 197 6.91 9.85 14.52
C GLY A 197 6.82 8.62 15.43
N TRP A 198 6.22 7.55 14.90
CA TRP A 198 5.92 6.33 15.66
C TRP A 198 7.12 5.40 15.77
N VAL A 199 7.90 5.26 14.69
CA VAL A 199 9.04 4.34 14.62
C VAL A 199 10.27 5.07 14.05
N PRO A 200 10.78 6.10 14.76
CA PRO A 200 11.84 6.99 14.24
C PRO A 200 13.14 6.27 13.87
N ASN A 201 13.39 5.11 14.50
CA ASN A 201 14.59 4.33 14.29
C ASN A 201 14.51 3.35 13.11
N PHE A 202 13.36 3.24 12.44
CA PHE A 202 13.17 2.32 11.32
C PHE A 202 14.16 2.63 10.19
N PRO A 203 14.88 1.63 9.64
CA PRO A 203 15.96 1.89 8.67
C PRO A 203 15.54 2.69 7.44
N ALA A 204 14.32 2.48 6.92
CA ALA A 204 13.84 3.23 5.76
C ALA A 204 13.76 4.75 6.06
N TYR A 205 13.47 5.14 7.30
CA TYR A 205 13.36 6.56 7.68
C TYR A 205 14.70 7.27 7.88
N ARG A 206 15.81 6.55 7.71
CA ARG A 206 17.17 7.13 7.64
C ARG A 206 17.54 7.57 6.23
N HIS A 207 16.65 7.38 5.24
CA HIS A 207 16.92 7.79 3.87
C HIS A 207 17.12 9.33 3.78
N PRO A 208 18.17 9.83 3.11
CA PRO A 208 18.50 11.26 3.07
C PRO A 208 17.36 12.16 2.58
N VAL A 209 16.50 11.65 1.70
CA VAL A 209 15.30 12.38 1.22
C VAL A 209 14.45 12.94 2.35
N LEU A 210 14.29 12.20 3.45
CA LEU A 210 13.42 12.60 4.56
C LEU A 210 14.05 13.66 5.47
N ALA A 211 15.32 14.00 5.25
CA ALA A 211 16.01 15.10 5.91
C ALA A 211 16.00 16.39 5.06
N THR A 212 15.55 16.31 3.80
CA THR A 212 15.52 17.47 2.89
C THR A 212 14.47 18.48 3.30
N GLU A 213 14.69 19.75 2.95
CA GLU A 213 13.71 20.81 3.19
C GLU A 213 12.40 20.57 2.43
N ALA A 214 12.50 20.02 1.20
CA ALA A 214 11.32 19.66 0.41
C ALA A 214 10.41 18.66 1.13
N PHE A 215 10.98 17.65 1.82
CA PHE A 215 10.18 16.70 2.59
C PHE A 215 9.60 17.32 3.86
N LYS A 216 10.31 18.24 4.52
CA LYS A 216 9.77 18.96 5.69
C LYS A 216 8.58 19.83 5.31
N SER A 217 8.69 20.63 4.25
CA SER A 217 7.58 21.45 3.76
C SER A 217 6.39 20.60 3.34
N TYR A 218 6.65 19.45 2.70
CA TYR A 218 5.60 18.46 2.38
C TYR A 218 4.92 17.94 3.65
N THR A 219 5.70 17.53 4.66
CA THR A 219 5.18 17.06 5.95
C THR A 219 4.28 18.10 6.61
N GLU A 220 4.72 19.36 6.67
CA GLU A 220 3.93 20.45 7.26
C GLU A 220 2.59 20.64 6.52
N ALA A 221 2.59 20.61 5.19
CA ALA A 221 1.37 20.74 4.40
C ALA A 221 0.39 19.59 4.64
N ILE A 222 0.88 18.34 4.75
CA ILE A 222 0.04 17.17 5.02
C ILE A 222 -0.56 17.21 6.41
N LEU A 223 0.23 17.58 7.42
CA LEU A 223 -0.26 17.68 8.79
C LEU A 223 -1.29 18.81 8.96
N GLN A 224 -1.14 19.92 8.23
CA GLN A 224 -2.15 20.98 8.19
C GLN A 224 -3.49 20.52 7.60
N LEU A 225 -3.46 19.64 6.60
CA LEU A 225 -4.69 19.14 5.95
C LEU A 225 -5.42 18.07 6.77
N THR A 226 -4.70 17.34 7.61
CA THR A 226 -5.22 16.09 8.20
C THR A 226 -5.82 16.27 9.59
N CYS A 227 -5.89 17.51 10.10
CA CYS A 227 -6.35 17.84 11.45
C CYS A 227 -5.67 16.98 12.55
N VAL A 228 -4.54 16.34 12.26
CA VAL A 228 -3.77 15.57 13.24
C VAL A 228 -2.98 16.58 14.06
N PRO A 229 -3.26 16.74 15.37
CA PRO A 229 -2.50 17.66 16.19
C PRO A 229 -1.02 17.29 16.11
N GLN A 230 -0.15 18.27 15.89
CA GLN A 230 1.30 18.08 15.76
C GLN A 230 1.91 17.35 16.97
N ALA A 231 1.25 17.41 18.14
CA ALA A 231 1.56 16.65 19.35
C ALA A 231 1.42 15.13 19.18
N CYS A 232 0.47 14.63 18.39
CA CYS A 232 0.23 13.19 18.17
C CYS A 232 1.32 12.54 17.29
N VAL A 233 1.99 13.33 16.45
CA VAL A 233 3.07 12.84 15.57
C VAL A 233 4.40 12.74 16.31
N GLN A 234 4.58 13.48 17.41
CA GLN A 234 5.85 13.48 18.16
C GLN A 234 5.89 12.51 19.34
N GLN A 235 4.79 11.80 19.65
CA GLN A 235 4.72 10.93 20.82
C GLN A 235 4.92 9.45 20.46
N PRO A 236 5.81 8.73 21.18
CA PRO A 236 5.89 7.27 21.12
C PRO A 236 4.58 6.63 21.58
N LEU A 237 4.23 5.47 20.98
CA LEU A 237 3.01 4.67 21.23
C LEU A 237 2.64 4.48 22.72
N SER A 238 3.63 4.46 23.63
CA SER A 238 3.40 4.26 25.06
C SER A 238 2.77 5.45 25.78
N GLN A 239 2.73 6.66 25.20
CA GLN A 239 2.18 7.86 25.85
C GLN A 239 0.90 8.41 25.22
N ALA A 240 0.64 8.11 23.94
CA ALA A 240 -0.53 8.63 23.23
C ALA A 240 -1.87 7.99 23.67
N CYS A 241 -1.85 6.77 24.21
CA CYS A 241 -3.08 6.06 24.60
C CYS A 241 -3.64 6.45 25.98
N GLU A 242 -2.89 7.11 26.85
CA GLU A 242 -3.31 7.33 28.25
C GLU A 242 -3.84 8.75 28.55
N GLN A 243 -3.71 9.70 27.63
CA GLN A 243 -4.06 11.10 27.89
C GLN A 243 -4.70 11.76 26.66
N GLN A 244 -6.02 11.59 26.43
CA GLN A 244 -7.00 12.67 26.12
C GLN A 244 -8.25 12.22 25.32
N PRO A 245 -9.42 12.87 25.55
CA PRO A 245 -10.67 12.61 24.82
C PRO A 245 -10.62 13.24 23.42
N LEU A 246 -10.30 12.43 22.41
CA LEU A 246 -10.12 12.82 21.00
C LEU A 246 -11.36 13.49 20.35
N TYR A 247 -12.54 13.39 20.95
CA TYR A 247 -13.79 13.88 20.34
C TYR A 247 -14.03 15.39 20.51
N GLN A 248 -13.62 15.99 21.62
CA GLN A 248 -14.06 17.37 21.95
C GLN A 248 -13.27 18.48 21.23
N ALA A 249 -12.06 18.20 20.75
CA ALA A 249 -11.23 19.22 20.10
C ALA A 249 -11.63 19.48 18.63
N CYS A 250 -12.19 18.48 17.94
CA CYS A 250 -12.65 18.62 16.55
C CYS A 250 -13.99 19.37 16.42
N GLU A 251 -14.88 19.29 17.41
CA GLU A 251 -16.22 19.91 17.36
C GLU A 251 -16.20 21.46 17.46
N GLN A 252 -15.13 22.06 17.96
CA GLN A 252 -15.07 23.49 18.28
C GLN A 252 -14.54 24.37 17.13
N GLN A 253 -14.32 23.83 15.91
CA GLN A 253 -13.75 24.59 14.79
C GLN A 253 -14.77 24.93 13.68
N PRO A 254 -14.66 26.12 13.05
CA PRO A 254 -15.63 26.63 12.08
C PRO A 254 -15.78 25.78 10.80
N LEU A 255 -14.79 24.96 10.45
CA LEU A 255 -14.88 24.02 9.32
C LEU A 255 -15.78 22.82 9.61
N TYR A 256 -15.83 22.35 10.86
CA TYR A 256 -16.74 21.28 11.28
C TYR A 256 -18.20 21.78 11.27
N GLN A 257 -18.41 23.01 11.75
CA GLN A 257 -19.71 23.70 11.65
C GLN A 257 -20.14 23.93 10.18
N ALA A 258 -19.20 24.14 9.26
CA ALA A 258 -19.52 24.26 7.83
C ALA A 258 -19.94 22.92 7.20
N CYS A 259 -19.44 21.79 7.71
CA CYS A 259 -19.80 20.45 7.24
C CYS A 259 -21.21 20.04 7.72
N GLU A 260 -21.59 20.38 8.97
CA GLU A 260 -22.94 20.17 9.50
C GLU A 260 -24.04 20.98 8.77
N GLN A 261 -23.66 22.11 8.15
CA GLN A 261 -24.58 23.00 7.43
C GLN A 261 -24.80 22.57 5.96
N GLN A 262 -24.16 21.49 5.49
CA GLN A 262 -24.39 20.99 4.13
C GLN A 262 -25.72 20.20 4.04
N PRO A 263 -26.56 20.42 3.00
CA PRO A 263 -27.85 19.75 2.86
C PRO A 263 -27.77 18.21 2.86
N LEU A 264 -26.65 17.65 2.40
CA LEU A 264 -26.42 16.20 2.34
C LEU A 264 -26.23 15.57 3.73
N TYR A 265 -25.59 16.28 4.66
CA TYR A 265 -25.39 15.77 6.02
C TYR A 265 -26.73 15.73 6.79
N GLN A 266 -27.56 16.76 6.64
CA GLN A 266 -28.91 16.78 7.22
C GLN A 266 -29.85 15.72 6.63
N ALA A 267 -29.69 15.40 5.34
CA ALA A 267 -30.43 14.31 4.71
C ALA A 267 -30.05 12.92 5.26
N CYS A 268 -28.76 12.69 5.52
CA CYS A 268 -28.29 11.45 6.15
C CYS A 268 -28.81 11.27 7.59
N GLU A 269 -28.80 12.33 8.40
CA GLU A 269 -29.34 12.29 9.77
C GLU A 269 -30.85 12.05 9.82
N GLN A 270 -31.62 12.65 8.89
CA GLN A 270 -33.07 12.40 8.79
C GLN A 270 -33.38 10.97 8.34
N HIS A 271 -32.54 10.38 7.48
CA HIS A 271 -32.71 9.00 7.05
C HIS A 271 -32.41 8.01 8.20
N LYS A 272 -31.38 8.29 9.00
CA LYS A 272 -30.98 7.48 10.17
C LYS A 272 -32.07 7.46 11.25
N ARG A 273 -32.73 8.62 11.49
CA ARG A 273 -33.87 8.72 12.42
C ARG A 273 -35.13 8.02 11.94
N LYS A 274 -35.39 7.99 10.62
CA LYS A 274 -36.51 7.24 10.05
C LYS A 274 -36.32 5.74 10.17
N THR A 275 -35.11 5.23 9.91
CA THR A 275 -34.82 3.79 10.02
C THR A 275 -34.84 3.27 11.45
N SER A 276 -34.54 4.10 12.46
CA SER A 276 -34.65 3.71 13.88
C SER A 276 -36.08 3.67 14.41
N PHE A 277 -37.05 4.30 13.73
CA PHE A 277 -38.46 4.27 14.12
C PHE A 277 -39.24 3.10 13.47
N GLU A 278 -38.70 2.48 12.41
CA GLU A 278 -39.34 1.36 11.69
C GLU A 278 -38.91 -0.02 12.21
N THR A 279 -38.04 -0.09 13.22
CA THR A 279 -37.61 -1.34 13.87
C THR A 279 -38.27 -1.61 15.23
N GLU A 280 -39.21 -0.77 15.66
CA GLU A 280 -40.10 -1.05 16.80
C GLU A 280 -41.55 -1.13 16.31
N THR A 281 -41.90 -2.20 15.59
CA THR A 281 -43.28 -2.74 15.52
C THR A 281 -43.28 -4.20 15.07
#